data_AF-A0A2N7TVM4-F1
#
_entry.id   AF-A0A2N7TVM4-F1
#
_cell.length_a   1.000
_cell.length_b   1.000
_cell.length_c   1.000
_cell.angle_alpha   90.00
_cell.angle_beta   90.00
_cell.angle_gamma   90.00
#
_symmetry.space_group_name_H-M   'P 1'
#
loop_
_entity.id
_entity.type
_entity.pdbx_description
1 polymer ?
#
loop_
_entity_poly.entity_id
_entity_poly.type
_entity_poly.pdbx_seq_one_letter_code
_entity_poly.pdbx_strand_id
1 'polypeptide(L)'
;MKVLVILGHPRSDSLCGALADAFCDGARAAGVQLRRLNLVALEFDPYVHTPSPNDQPLEDDLRQAQELVAWADHLVFVYPTWWGGAPALLKGFLDRIMAPGFAFRTCEGGIGYQGLLAGRSAQLITTMDTPPLIHRLLYREPGRNALARATLGFCGIRPVRSLVFGSVKDASPTQRQAWLARAHHQGRRLAQGRITPAERLRHKAGAWWRALRLQFYPMTWVAYAVGALAAAPTGGVFGNPVFWLGYLCLFLLEVATVLINELVDLDTDRANRFYSTFTGGSRVLVEGRLSPGEVKAGILVALLGLAGGTAWLLAVTPAPPAAVIAVLGALAVLAIGYTAPPLMLSYRGLGELDVAVTHSIGVMLCGAVFLGGDWRDPLPWLLSLPLLLAILPSITLSGIPDLEADAGAGKRTLAVRLGRRGALRLALAATLLAAACALAWQLIGLAAGAYGGIAWVVVPHGAWLAWLLARHLRDDRPAGRIDGLMGASLGYVLWFGLWPLFRLA
;
A
#
# COMPACT_ATOMS: atom_id res chain seq x y z
N MET A 1 3.01 -15.70 -25.43
CA MET A 1 3.68 -14.58 -24.72
C MET A 1 4.42 -13.72 -25.73
N LYS A 2 4.35 -12.40 -25.59
CA LYS A 2 4.94 -11.40 -26.48
C LYS A 2 6.22 -10.82 -25.86
N VAL A 3 7.33 -10.86 -26.60
CA VAL A 3 8.66 -10.48 -26.12
C VAL A 3 9.24 -9.43 -27.06
N LEU A 4 9.67 -8.31 -26.50
CA LEU A 4 10.40 -7.27 -27.23
C LEU A 4 11.84 -7.21 -26.74
N VAL A 5 12.78 -7.43 -27.66
CA VAL A 5 14.22 -7.28 -27.41
C VAL A 5 14.67 -5.92 -27.96
N ILE A 6 15.20 -5.06 -27.09
CA ILE A 6 15.69 -3.72 -27.40
C ILE A 6 17.23 -3.73 -27.28
N LEU A 7 17.91 -3.56 -28.41
CA LEU A 7 19.37 -3.43 -28.46
C LEU A 7 19.75 -1.95 -28.36
N GLY A 8 20.24 -1.54 -27.19
CA GLY A 8 20.71 -0.19 -26.88
C GLY A 8 22.20 0.00 -27.13
N HIS A 9 22.70 -0.41 -28.30
CA HIS A 9 24.10 -0.28 -28.71
C HIS A 9 24.17 0.51 -30.03
N PRO A 10 25.14 1.42 -30.22
CA PRO A 10 25.32 2.17 -31.48
C PRO A 10 25.81 1.32 -32.66
N ARG A 11 25.89 0.01 -32.48
CA ARG A 11 26.42 -0.97 -33.44
C ARG A 11 25.70 -2.29 -33.25
N SER A 12 25.16 -2.82 -34.34
CA SER A 12 24.52 -4.13 -34.36
C SER A 12 25.55 -5.27 -34.35
N ASP A 13 26.74 -5.04 -34.91
CA ASP A 13 27.86 -5.99 -34.99
C ASP A 13 28.75 -5.93 -33.72
N SER A 14 28.12 -5.98 -32.56
CA SER A 14 28.79 -5.89 -31.25
C SER A 14 28.59 -7.18 -30.43
N LEU A 15 29.34 -7.33 -29.33
CA LEU A 15 29.07 -8.41 -28.37
C LEU A 15 27.64 -8.33 -27.81
N CYS A 16 27.12 -7.12 -27.58
CA CYS A 16 25.72 -6.92 -27.20
C CYS A 16 24.76 -7.36 -28.32
N GLY A 17 25.09 -7.08 -29.58
CA GLY A 17 24.36 -7.61 -30.74
C GLY A 17 24.29 -9.13 -30.73
N ALA A 18 25.44 -9.79 -30.61
CA ALA A 18 25.52 -11.25 -30.54
C ALA A 18 24.77 -11.85 -29.32
N LEU A 19 24.81 -11.18 -28.16
CA LEU A 19 24.03 -11.59 -27.00
C LEU A 19 22.51 -11.44 -27.23
N ALA A 20 22.10 -10.38 -27.94
CA ALA A 20 20.71 -10.18 -28.33
C ALA A 20 20.25 -11.25 -29.33
N ASP A 21 21.10 -11.59 -30.32
CA ASP A 21 20.86 -12.69 -31.26
C ASP A 21 20.68 -14.02 -30.55
N ALA A 22 21.64 -14.38 -29.69
CA ALA A 22 21.60 -15.63 -28.93
C ALA A 22 20.33 -15.71 -28.06
N PHE A 23 19.96 -14.62 -27.38
CA PHE A 23 18.70 -14.56 -26.62
C PHE A 23 17.48 -14.73 -27.53
N CYS A 24 17.46 -14.05 -28.69
CA CYS A 24 16.37 -14.16 -29.67
C CYS A 24 16.20 -15.60 -30.16
N ASP A 25 17.29 -16.30 -30.47
CA ASP A 25 17.26 -17.69 -30.91
C ASP A 25 16.69 -18.62 -29.82
N GLY A 26 17.12 -18.41 -28.58
CA GLY A 26 16.56 -19.13 -27.45
C GLY A 26 15.08 -18.85 -27.25
N ALA A 27 14.66 -17.60 -27.41
CA ALA A 27 13.26 -17.18 -27.29
C ALA A 27 12.39 -17.76 -28.42
N ARG A 28 12.88 -17.80 -29.66
CA ARG A 28 12.20 -18.47 -30.79
C ARG A 28 12.04 -19.96 -30.50
N ALA A 29 13.07 -20.63 -30.00
CA ALA A 29 13.01 -22.03 -29.59
C ALA A 29 12.04 -22.29 -28.43
N ALA A 30 11.70 -21.25 -27.64
CA ALA A 30 10.67 -21.30 -26.61
C ALA A 30 9.24 -21.09 -27.15
N GLY A 31 9.06 -20.86 -28.46
CA GLY A 31 7.75 -20.66 -29.08
C GLY A 31 7.06 -19.34 -28.71
N VAL A 32 7.82 -18.31 -28.32
CA VAL A 32 7.25 -16.99 -27.98
C VAL A 32 7.08 -16.13 -29.23
N GLN A 33 6.14 -15.18 -29.18
CA GLN A 33 6.05 -14.14 -30.21
C GLN A 33 7.15 -13.13 -29.94
N LEU A 34 8.12 -13.00 -30.85
CA LEU A 34 9.32 -12.21 -30.65
C LEU A 34 9.35 -11.04 -31.64
N ARG A 35 9.62 -9.84 -31.13
CA ARG A 35 10.01 -8.67 -31.92
C ARG A 35 11.35 -8.13 -31.42
N ARG A 36 12.13 -7.54 -32.32
CA ARG A 36 13.43 -6.93 -32.01
C ARG A 36 13.45 -5.50 -32.51
N LEU A 37 13.99 -4.61 -31.68
CA LEU A 37 14.19 -3.20 -31.96
C LEU A 37 15.68 -2.89 -31.76
N ASN A 38 16.37 -2.50 -32.84
CA ASN A 38 17.75 -2.04 -32.76
C ASN A 38 17.73 -0.51 -32.75
N LEU A 39 18.12 0.12 -31.64
CA LEU A 39 17.97 1.57 -31.50
C LEU A 39 18.81 2.37 -32.50
N VAL A 40 19.92 1.80 -32.97
CA VAL A 40 20.77 2.43 -34.00
C VAL A 40 20.08 2.55 -35.36
N ALA A 41 19.04 1.75 -35.62
CA ALA A 41 18.31 1.77 -36.88
C ALA A 41 17.10 2.71 -36.84
N LEU A 42 16.85 3.38 -35.71
CA LEU A 42 15.74 4.31 -35.56
C LEU A 42 16.17 5.73 -35.90
N GLU A 43 15.30 6.46 -36.59
CA GLU A 43 15.42 7.87 -36.89
C GLU A 43 14.62 8.69 -35.87
N PHE A 44 15.31 9.17 -34.83
CA PHE A 44 14.72 10.02 -33.81
C PHE A 44 15.75 10.95 -33.17
N ASP A 45 15.27 12.06 -32.61
CA ASP A 45 16.09 12.96 -31.80
C ASP A 45 16.16 12.46 -30.34
N PRO A 46 17.35 12.08 -29.81
CA PRO A 46 17.47 11.59 -28.45
C PRO A 46 17.35 12.68 -27.38
N TYR A 47 17.36 13.96 -27.77
CA TYR A 47 17.29 15.08 -26.84
C TYR A 47 15.84 15.53 -26.59
N VAL A 48 15.58 15.97 -25.36
CA VAL A 48 14.34 16.68 -25.00
C VAL A 48 14.63 18.17 -25.07
N HIS A 49 13.97 18.86 -25.99
CA HIS A 49 14.15 20.29 -26.24
C HIS A 49 13.11 21.18 -25.53
N THR A 50 12.00 20.59 -25.11
CA THR A 50 10.89 21.28 -24.44
C THR A 50 10.99 21.14 -22.92
N PRO A 51 10.31 22.02 -22.14
CA PRO A 51 10.28 21.90 -20.67
C PRO A 51 9.72 20.55 -20.18
N SER A 52 8.82 19.94 -20.94
CA SER A 52 8.28 18.60 -20.69
C SER A 52 8.44 17.71 -21.94
N PRO A 53 8.89 16.45 -21.81
CA PRO A 53 8.95 15.51 -22.92
C PRO A 53 7.61 15.32 -23.67
N ASN A 54 6.48 15.54 -22.99
CA ASN A 54 5.15 15.45 -23.60
C ASN A 54 4.88 16.52 -24.66
N ASP A 55 5.57 17.66 -24.56
CA ASP A 55 5.35 18.79 -25.46
C ASP A 55 6.15 18.63 -26.76
N GLN A 56 7.04 17.63 -26.82
CA GLN A 56 7.81 17.30 -28.01
C GLN A 56 7.12 16.14 -28.75
N PRO A 57 6.64 16.36 -29.99
CA PRO A 57 6.01 15.31 -30.79
C PRO A 57 6.91 14.08 -30.93
N LEU A 58 6.32 12.89 -30.88
CA LEU A 58 7.04 11.65 -31.16
C LEU A 58 7.17 11.46 -32.67
N GLU A 59 8.39 11.17 -33.11
CA GLU A 59 8.72 10.68 -34.44
C GLU A 59 8.03 9.31 -34.67
N ASP A 60 7.84 8.92 -35.94
CA ASP A 60 7.12 7.69 -36.28
C ASP A 60 7.77 6.45 -35.68
N ASP A 61 9.10 6.39 -35.67
CA ASP A 61 9.86 5.32 -35.05
C ASP A 61 9.65 5.24 -33.52
N LEU A 62 9.50 6.38 -32.84
CA LEU A 62 9.20 6.40 -31.41
C LEU A 62 7.75 6.03 -31.12
N ARG A 63 6.80 6.42 -31.98
CA ARG A 63 5.40 5.97 -31.90
C ARG A 63 5.32 4.46 -32.06
N GLN A 64 5.96 3.91 -33.09
CA GLN A 64 6.04 2.47 -33.31
C GLN A 64 6.72 1.76 -32.13
N ALA A 65 7.78 2.35 -31.55
CA ALA A 65 8.42 1.80 -30.36
C ALA A 65 7.49 1.77 -29.15
N GLN A 66 6.67 2.80 -28.92
CA GLN A 66 5.64 2.78 -27.87
C GLN A 66 4.61 1.68 -28.10
N GLU A 67 4.15 1.49 -29.34
CA GLU A 67 3.25 0.39 -29.69
C GLU A 67 3.87 -0.99 -29.42
N LEU A 68 5.15 -1.16 -29.72
CA LEU A 68 5.90 -2.38 -29.44
C LEU A 68 6.03 -2.64 -27.93
N VAL A 69 6.32 -1.59 -27.14
CA VAL A 69 6.39 -1.69 -25.68
C VAL A 69 5.01 -2.00 -25.09
N ALA A 70 3.95 -1.40 -25.62
CA ALA A 70 2.58 -1.70 -25.23
C ALA A 70 2.18 -3.14 -25.60
N TRP A 71 2.61 -3.63 -26.77
CA TRP A 71 2.37 -4.99 -27.23
C TRP A 71 3.07 -6.05 -26.37
N ALA A 72 4.25 -5.76 -25.81
CA ALA A 72 5.07 -6.76 -25.13
C ALA A 72 4.59 -7.12 -23.71
N ASP A 73 4.65 -8.42 -23.37
CA ASP A 73 4.48 -8.94 -22.00
C ASP A 73 5.82 -8.93 -21.22
N HIS A 74 6.92 -9.07 -21.97
CA HIS A 74 8.29 -9.13 -21.45
C HIS A 74 9.23 -8.26 -22.28
N LEU A 75 9.93 -7.33 -21.63
CA LEU A 75 10.91 -6.45 -22.26
C LEU A 75 12.33 -6.92 -21.96
N VAL A 76 13.20 -6.93 -22.97
CA VAL A 76 14.59 -7.35 -22.81
C VAL A 76 15.48 -6.22 -23.31
N PHE A 77 16.26 -5.62 -22.42
CA PHE A 77 17.19 -4.56 -22.78
C PHE A 77 18.61 -5.14 -22.84
N VAL A 78 19.25 -5.02 -23.99
CA VAL A 78 20.63 -5.48 -24.21
C VAL A 78 21.51 -4.27 -24.50
N TYR A 79 22.47 -3.96 -23.63
CA TYR A 79 23.31 -2.77 -23.77
C TYR A 79 24.63 -2.85 -22.98
N PRO A 80 25.68 -2.13 -23.38
CA PRO A 80 26.91 -2.02 -22.60
C PRO A 80 26.76 -1.00 -21.47
N THR A 81 27.35 -1.28 -20.30
CA THR A 81 27.37 -0.33 -19.18
C THR A 81 28.45 0.70 -19.42
N TRP A 82 28.06 1.95 -19.66
CA TRP A 82 28.97 3.08 -19.86
C TRP A 82 28.76 4.11 -18.75
N TRP A 83 29.85 4.56 -18.12
CA TRP A 83 29.81 5.48 -16.99
C TRP A 83 28.83 5.05 -15.88
N GLY A 84 28.77 3.73 -15.62
CA GLY A 84 27.89 3.14 -14.61
C GLY A 84 26.42 3.03 -15.01
N GLY A 85 26.03 3.41 -16.23
CA GLY A 85 24.63 3.40 -16.69
C GLY A 85 24.43 2.90 -18.13
N ALA A 86 23.26 3.20 -18.67
CA ALA A 86 22.93 2.94 -20.07
C ALA A 86 23.66 3.93 -21.01
N PRO A 87 23.99 3.55 -22.26
CA PRO A 87 24.50 4.47 -23.26
C PRO A 87 23.53 5.61 -23.54
N ALA A 88 24.05 6.76 -23.97
CA ALA A 88 23.26 7.94 -24.28
C ALA A 88 22.10 7.65 -25.26
N LEU A 89 22.33 6.83 -26.29
CA LEU A 89 21.29 6.41 -27.24
C LEU A 89 20.09 5.73 -26.54
N LEU A 90 20.35 4.78 -25.65
CA LEU A 90 19.29 4.10 -24.89
C LEU A 90 18.64 5.05 -23.87
N LYS A 91 19.44 5.92 -23.24
CA LYS A 91 18.92 6.89 -22.27
C LYS A 91 17.99 7.91 -22.94
N GLY A 92 18.40 8.50 -24.06
CA GLY A 92 17.58 9.44 -24.84
C GLY A 92 16.30 8.78 -25.38
N PHE A 93 16.41 7.54 -25.88
CA PHE A 93 15.22 6.75 -26.24
C PHE A 93 14.23 6.63 -25.07
N LEU A 94 14.70 6.23 -23.89
CA LEU A 94 13.85 6.12 -22.71
C LEU A 94 13.26 7.47 -22.28
N ASP A 95 14.03 8.56 -22.35
CA ASP A 95 13.58 9.91 -21.99
C ASP A 95 12.45 10.39 -22.90
N ARG A 96 12.51 10.07 -24.20
CA ARG A 96 11.47 10.41 -25.16
C ARG A 96 10.24 9.51 -25.05
N ILE A 97 10.39 8.19 -24.88
CA ILE A 97 9.24 7.27 -24.92
C ILE A 97 8.55 7.06 -23.56
N MET A 98 9.25 7.18 -22.43
CA MET A 98 8.68 6.92 -21.10
C MET A 98 7.94 8.13 -20.52
N ALA A 99 7.10 8.74 -21.34
CA ALA A 99 6.44 10.01 -21.04
C ALA A 99 5.13 9.82 -20.23
N PRO A 100 4.70 10.85 -19.46
CA PRO A 100 3.42 10.82 -18.77
C PRO A 100 2.24 10.55 -19.72
N GLY A 101 1.28 9.73 -19.29
CA GLY A 101 0.14 9.29 -20.11
C GLY A 101 0.38 7.96 -20.83
N PHE A 102 1.64 7.61 -21.12
CA PHE A 102 2.03 6.30 -21.62
C PHE A 102 2.66 5.41 -20.55
N ALA A 103 3.73 5.88 -19.90
CA ALA A 103 4.53 5.07 -18.99
C ALA A 103 4.07 5.18 -17.53
N PHE A 104 3.63 6.37 -17.13
CA PHE A 104 3.12 6.67 -15.80
C PHE A 104 2.11 7.83 -15.84
N ARG A 105 1.42 8.07 -14.73
CA ARG A 105 0.60 9.27 -14.49
C ARG A 105 0.88 9.81 -13.10
N THR A 106 0.96 11.13 -12.97
CA THR A 106 1.07 11.80 -11.67
C THR A 106 -0.24 11.66 -10.90
N CYS A 107 -0.16 11.31 -9.62
CA CYS A 107 -1.30 11.42 -8.71
C CYS A 107 -1.46 12.90 -8.35
N GLU A 108 -2.65 13.45 -8.52
CA GLU A 108 -2.87 14.87 -8.23
C GLU A 108 -2.61 15.17 -6.74
N GLY A 109 -2.28 16.42 -6.41
CA GLY A 109 -2.20 16.90 -5.03
C GLY A 109 -1.06 16.33 -4.16
N GLY A 110 -0.09 15.57 -4.69
CA GLY A 110 1.07 15.09 -3.93
C GLY A 110 2.21 14.52 -4.77
N ILE A 111 3.15 13.80 -4.14
CA ILE A 111 4.37 13.23 -4.78
C ILE A 111 4.17 11.83 -5.38
N GLY A 112 2.92 11.38 -5.54
CA GLY A 112 2.59 10.01 -5.95
C GLY A 112 2.56 9.83 -7.47
N TYR A 113 2.86 8.61 -7.94
CA TYR A 113 2.76 8.25 -9.35
C TYR A 113 2.13 6.85 -9.51
N GLN A 114 1.36 6.68 -10.59
CA GLN A 114 0.81 5.40 -11.03
C GLN A 114 1.58 4.91 -12.25
N GLY A 115 2.15 3.72 -12.18
CA GLY A 115 2.77 3.05 -13.33
C GLY A 115 1.71 2.49 -14.29
N LEU A 116 1.77 2.87 -15.56
CA LEU A 116 0.81 2.48 -16.60
C LEU A 116 1.26 1.23 -17.40
N LEU A 117 2.52 0.82 -17.23
CA LEU A 117 3.09 -0.38 -17.85
C LEU A 117 3.06 -1.61 -16.92
N ALA A 118 2.21 -1.56 -15.89
CA ALA A 118 1.97 -2.67 -14.97
C ALA A 118 1.56 -3.95 -15.70
N GLY A 119 1.78 -5.10 -15.05
CA GLY A 119 1.52 -6.41 -15.65
C GLY A 119 2.62 -6.91 -16.57
N ARG A 120 3.67 -6.13 -16.87
CA ARG A 120 4.84 -6.56 -17.67
C ARG A 120 6.03 -6.91 -16.78
N SER A 121 6.97 -7.70 -17.32
CA SER A 121 8.26 -7.97 -16.67
C SER A 121 9.42 -7.57 -17.58
N ALA A 122 10.64 -7.46 -17.04
CA ALA A 122 11.80 -7.13 -17.85
C ALA A 122 13.07 -7.92 -17.49
N GLN A 123 14.00 -7.97 -18.44
CA GLN A 123 15.33 -8.51 -18.28
C GLN A 123 16.36 -7.55 -18.85
N LEU A 124 17.38 -7.24 -18.05
CA LEU A 124 18.55 -6.47 -18.46
C LEU A 124 19.67 -7.46 -18.78
N ILE A 125 20.27 -7.36 -19.95
CA ILE A 125 21.47 -8.10 -20.35
C ILE A 125 22.55 -7.07 -20.61
N THR A 126 23.50 -6.95 -19.68
CA THR A 126 24.49 -5.87 -19.71
C THR A 126 25.90 -6.39 -19.79
N THR A 127 26.75 -5.73 -20.57
CA THR A 127 28.19 -5.98 -20.60
C THR A 127 28.94 -4.86 -19.88
N MET A 128 30.11 -5.15 -19.30
CA MET A 128 30.98 -4.15 -18.66
C MET A 128 32.43 -4.64 -18.52
N ASP A 129 33.38 -3.72 -18.40
CA ASP A 129 34.79 -4.04 -18.10
C ASP A 129 35.12 -4.08 -16.61
N THR A 130 34.24 -3.55 -15.77
CA THR A 130 34.36 -3.72 -14.32
C THR A 130 34.01 -5.16 -13.93
N PRO A 131 34.80 -5.83 -13.08
CA PRO A 131 34.44 -7.13 -12.54
C PRO A 131 33.04 -7.10 -11.88
N PRO A 132 32.11 -8.02 -12.21
CA PRO A 132 30.72 -7.96 -11.73
C PRO A 132 30.57 -7.91 -10.21
N LEU A 133 31.50 -8.52 -9.46
CA LEU A 133 31.49 -8.50 -8.01
C LEU A 133 31.78 -7.10 -7.45
N ILE A 134 32.76 -6.39 -8.02
CA ILE A 134 33.09 -5.00 -7.65
C ILE A 134 31.92 -4.08 -7.99
N HIS A 135 31.38 -4.20 -9.21
CA HIS A 135 30.21 -3.44 -9.64
C HIS A 135 29.00 -3.65 -8.71
N ARG A 136 28.80 -4.88 -8.22
CA ARG A 136 27.70 -5.22 -7.33
C ARG A 136 27.88 -4.73 -5.90
N LEU A 137 29.05 -4.96 -5.30
CA LEU A 137 29.26 -4.70 -3.88
C LEU A 137 29.69 -3.26 -3.61
N LEU A 138 30.66 -2.75 -4.37
CA LEU A 138 31.23 -1.43 -4.14
C LEU A 138 30.36 -0.33 -4.77
N TYR A 139 30.01 -0.48 -6.05
CA TYR A 139 29.23 0.53 -6.77
C TYR A 139 27.72 0.35 -6.61
N ARG A 140 27.27 -0.76 -6.00
CA ARG A 140 25.85 -1.05 -5.71
C ARG A 140 24.98 -1.13 -6.98
N GLU A 141 25.56 -1.50 -8.12
CA GLU A 141 24.89 -1.64 -9.42
C GLU A 141 24.10 -0.39 -9.89
N PRO A 142 24.74 0.75 -10.14
CA PRO A 142 24.05 2.02 -10.41
C PRO A 142 23.13 1.93 -11.62
N GLY A 143 23.58 1.38 -12.75
CA GLY A 143 22.78 1.24 -13.97
C GLY A 143 21.58 0.31 -13.81
N ARG A 144 21.74 -0.79 -13.06
CA ARG A 144 20.62 -1.66 -12.69
C ARG A 144 19.62 -0.91 -11.82
N ASN A 145 20.05 -0.15 -10.82
CA ASN A 145 19.12 0.61 -9.98
C ASN A 145 18.39 1.69 -10.77
N ALA A 146 19.09 2.44 -11.62
CA ALA A 146 18.51 3.47 -12.47
C ALA A 146 17.45 2.88 -13.43
N LEU A 147 17.79 1.84 -14.19
CA LEU A 147 16.86 1.28 -15.17
C LEU A 147 15.82 0.37 -14.51
N ALA A 148 16.22 -0.60 -13.70
CA ALA A 148 15.29 -1.59 -13.14
C ALA A 148 14.34 -1.01 -12.09
N ARG A 149 14.83 -0.14 -11.20
CA ARG A 149 14.03 0.40 -10.08
C ARG A 149 13.43 1.75 -10.41
N ALA A 150 14.27 2.72 -10.78
CA ALA A 150 13.84 4.11 -10.95
C ALA A 150 13.11 4.37 -12.27
N THR A 151 13.37 3.59 -13.33
CA THR A 151 12.70 3.73 -14.63
C THR A 151 11.59 2.69 -14.80
N LEU A 152 11.94 1.41 -14.99
CA LEU A 152 10.96 0.35 -15.28
C LEU A 152 10.05 0.06 -14.08
N GLY A 153 10.64 -0.04 -12.89
CA GLY A 153 9.90 -0.27 -11.64
C GLY A 153 8.96 0.87 -11.28
N PHE A 154 9.29 2.11 -11.65
CA PHE A 154 8.43 3.29 -11.51
C PHE A 154 7.23 3.22 -12.46
N CYS A 155 7.45 2.78 -13.70
CA CYS A 155 6.39 2.57 -14.69
C CYS A 155 5.51 1.33 -14.41
N GLY A 156 5.79 0.58 -13.34
CA GLY A 156 5.00 -0.60 -12.91
C GLY A 156 5.51 -1.95 -13.45
N ILE A 157 6.59 -1.98 -14.22
CA ILE A 157 7.15 -3.21 -14.81
C ILE A 157 7.89 -4.02 -13.74
N ARG A 158 7.38 -5.21 -13.39
CA ARG A 158 7.96 -6.10 -12.38
C ARG A 158 7.65 -7.58 -12.67
N PRO A 159 8.56 -8.52 -12.36
CA PRO A 159 9.93 -8.31 -11.87
C PRO A 159 10.89 -7.83 -12.97
N VAL A 160 12.03 -7.24 -12.57
CA VAL A 160 13.13 -6.89 -13.48
C VAL A 160 14.39 -7.68 -13.10
N ARG A 161 14.82 -8.57 -13.99
CA ARG A 161 16.01 -9.41 -13.82
C ARG A 161 17.23 -8.76 -14.46
N SER A 162 18.42 -9.11 -13.99
CA SER A 162 19.68 -8.64 -14.56
C SER A 162 20.61 -9.82 -14.81
N LEU A 163 21.21 -9.85 -16.00
CA LEU A 163 22.28 -10.74 -16.39
C LEU A 163 23.47 -9.87 -16.80
N VAL A 164 24.51 -9.89 -15.98
CA VAL A 164 25.69 -9.04 -16.15
C VAL A 164 26.86 -9.90 -16.65
N PHE A 165 27.53 -9.44 -17.70
CA PHE A 165 28.73 -10.05 -18.27
C PHE A 165 29.91 -9.09 -18.17
N GLY A 166 30.98 -9.52 -17.51
CA GLY A 166 32.22 -8.75 -17.36
C GLY A 166 33.29 -9.55 -16.64
N SER A 167 34.56 -9.18 -16.73
CA SER A 167 35.12 -8.06 -17.52
C SER A 167 35.24 -8.42 -19.01
N VAL A 168 34.78 -7.57 -19.94
CA VAL A 168 34.79 -7.88 -21.39
C VAL A 168 36.19 -7.79 -21.99
N LYS A 169 36.98 -6.77 -21.62
CA LYS A 169 38.36 -6.57 -22.08
C LYS A 169 39.27 -7.79 -21.88
N ASP A 170 39.01 -8.58 -20.83
CA ASP A 170 39.81 -9.75 -20.46
C ASP A 170 39.17 -11.08 -20.92
N ALA A 171 38.02 -11.02 -21.62
CA ALA A 171 37.24 -12.20 -21.94
C ALA A 171 37.78 -12.95 -23.16
N SER A 172 38.15 -14.22 -22.95
CA SER A 172 38.57 -15.15 -24.00
C SER A 172 37.43 -15.52 -24.96
N PRO A 173 37.72 -16.07 -26.16
CA PRO A 173 36.69 -16.58 -27.07
C PRO A 173 35.79 -17.65 -26.41
N THR A 174 36.35 -18.54 -25.61
CA THR A 174 35.59 -19.58 -24.89
C THR A 174 34.64 -18.98 -23.86
N GLN A 175 35.07 -17.94 -23.14
CA GLN A 175 34.23 -17.23 -22.19
C GLN A 175 33.10 -16.47 -22.88
N ARG A 176 33.38 -15.81 -24.02
CA ARG A 176 32.34 -15.14 -24.82
C ARG A 176 31.31 -16.14 -25.34
N GLN A 177 31.73 -17.31 -25.82
CA GLN A 177 30.82 -18.39 -26.22
C GLN A 177 29.95 -18.87 -25.05
N ALA A 178 30.52 -19.04 -23.86
CA ALA A 178 29.75 -19.39 -22.66
C ALA A 178 28.71 -18.30 -22.29
N TRP A 179 29.02 -17.02 -22.51
CA TRP A 179 28.07 -15.93 -22.32
C TRP A 179 26.92 -15.95 -23.33
N LEU A 180 27.21 -16.22 -24.61
CA LEU A 180 26.18 -16.42 -25.64
C LEU A 180 25.28 -17.60 -25.29
N ALA A 181 25.85 -18.73 -24.86
CA ALA A 181 25.08 -19.90 -24.42
C ALA A 181 24.17 -19.56 -23.21
N ARG A 182 24.64 -18.75 -22.25
CA ARG A 182 23.81 -18.27 -21.14
C ARG A 182 22.69 -17.35 -21.60
N ALA A 183 22.94 -16.45 -22.55
CA ALA A 183 21.90 -15.57 -23.12
C ALA A 183 20.82 -16.38 -23.84
N HIS A 184 21.25 -17.34 -24.68
CA HIS A 184 20.36 -18.30 -25.35
C HIS A 184 19.53 -19.10 -24.35
N HIS A 185 20.16 -19.62 -23.28
CA HIS A 185 19.45 -20.32 -22.22
C HIS A 185 18.39 -19.45 -21.54
N GLN A 186 18.64 -18.16 -21.28
CA GLN A 186 17.61 -17.26 -20.74
C GLN A 186 16.43 -17.08 -21.71
N GLY A 187 16.71 -16.97 -23.01
CA GLY A 187 15.66 -16.96 -24.04
C GLY A 187 14.82 -18.25 -24.01
N ARG A 188 15.47 -19.42 -23.95
CA ARG A 188 14.77 -20.73 -23.88
C ARG A 188 13.90 -20.88 -22.64
N ARG A 189 14.32 -20.34 -21.51
CA ARG A 189 13.56 -20.40 -20.25
C ARG A 189 12.20 -19.71 -20.34
N LEU A 190 11.99 -18.83 -21.32
CA LEU A 190 10.69 -18.22 -21.55
C LEU A 190 9.58 -19.24 -21.89
N ALA A 191 9.93 -20.47 -22.27
CA ALA A 191 8.99 -21.59 -22.42
C ALA A 191 8.26 -21.91 -21.10
N GLN A 192 8.89 -21.63 -19.96
CA GLN A 192 8.32 -21.79 -18.62
C GLN A 192 7.51 -20.56 -18.17
N GLY A 193 7.38 -19.55 -19.04
CA GLY A 193 6.74 -18.26 -18.75
C GLY A 193 7.70 -17.21 -18.21
N ARG A 194 7.23 -15.95 -18.16
CA ARG A 194 8.05 -14.79 -17.75
C ARG A 194 8.22 -14.61 -16.24
N ILE A 195 7.44 -15.29 -15.40
CA ILE A 195 7.49 -15.21 -13.93
C ILE A 195 7.69 -16.62 -13.38
N THR A 196 8.71 -16.81 -12.55
CA THR A 196 8.99 -18.09 -11.91
C THR A 196 7.94 -18.38 -10.82
N PRO A 197 7.74 -19.66 -10.43
CA PRO A 197 6.82 -20.01 -9.34
C PRO A 197 7.15 -19.28 -8.02
N ALA A 198 8.43 -19.19 -7.66
CA ALA A 198 8.85 -18.51 -6.44
C ALA A 198 8.56 -16.99 -6.47
N GLU A 199 8.77 -16.34 -7.61
CA GLU A 199 8.39 -14.93 -7.77
C GLU A 199 6.88 -14.74 -7.74
N ARG A 200 6.11 -15.64 -8.37
CA ARG A 200 4.64 -15.60 -8.32
C ARG A 200 4.16 -15.68 -6.87
N LEU A 201 4.72 -16.60 -6.09
CA LEU A 201 4.42 -16.72 -4.66
C LEU A 201 4.77 -15.46 -3.89
N ARG A 202 5.98 -14.90 -4.06
CA ARG A 202 6.39 -13.65 -3.39
C ARG A 202 5.51 -12.46 -3.78
N HIS A 203 5.15 -12.35 -5.07
CA HIS A 203 4.24 -11.31 -5.55
C HIS A 203 2.85 -11.44 -4.93
N LYS A 204 2.31 -12.66 -4.85
CA LYS A 204 1.02 -12.93 -4.21
C LYS A 204 1.07 -12.67 -2.71
N ALA A 205 2.12 -13.13 -2.01
CA ALA A 205 2.31 -12.86 -0.59
C ALA A 205 2.39 -11.35 -0.30
N GLY A 206 3.15 -10.59 -1.10
CA GLY A 206 3.22 -9.14 -0.98
C GLY A 206 1.90 -8.43 -1.31
N ALA A 207 1.09 -8.98 -2.22
CA ALA A 207 -0.24 -8.47 -2.51
C ALA A 207 -1.19 -8.70 -1.32
N TRP A 208 -1.20 -9.90 -0.73
CA TRP A 208 -1.96 -10.19 0.49
C TRP A 208 -1.51 -9.32 1.67
N TRP A 209 -0.21 -9.15 1.88
CA TRP A 209 0.33 -8.26 2.92
C TRP A 209 -0.22 -6.82 2.79
N ARG A 210 -0.32 -6.31 1.57
CA ARG A 210 -0.93 -5.00 1.30
C ARG A 210 -2.45 -5.02 1.53
N ALA A 211 -3.14 -6.07 1.08
CA ALA A 211 -4.59 -6.22 1.23
C ALA A 211 -5.05 -6.27 2.69
N LEU A 212 -4.22 -6.83 3.57
CA LEU A 212 -4.50 -6.90 5.01
C LEU A 212 -4.49 -5.53 5.70
N ARG A 213 -3.85 -4.50 5.11
CA ARG A 213 -3.73 -3.14 5.67
C ARG A 213 -3.25 -3.13 7.14
N LEU A 214 -2.20 -3.90 7.43
CA LEU A 214 -1.68 -4.11 8.80
C LEU A 214 -1.31 -2.84 9.58
N GLN A 215 -1.17 -1.69 8.91
CA GLN A 215 -0.92 -0.41 9.56
C GLN A 215 -2.05 0.07 10.50
N PHE A 216 -3.27 -0.48 10.41
CA PHE A 216 -4.41 -0.08 11.26
C PHE A 216 -4.57 -0.93 12.54
N TYR A 217 -3.97 -2.12 12.57
CA TYR A 217 -4.13 -3.12 13.65
C TYR A 217 -3.47 -2.74 14.98
N PRO A 218 -2.33 -2.01 15.02
CA PRO A 218 -1.73 -1.62 16.29
C PRO A 218 -2.69 -0.86 17.20
N MET A 219 -3.56 -0.01 16.64
CA MET A 219 -4.55 0.74 17.43
C MET A 219 -5.63 -0.17 18.00
N THR A 220 -6.14 -1.11 17.20
CA THR A 220 -7.10 -2.14 17.65
C THR A 220 -6.51 -2.94 18.81
N TRP A 221 -5.24 -3.35 18.72
CA TRP A 221 -4.56 -4.06 19.81
C TRP A 221 -4.45 -3.21 21.08
N VAL A 222 -4.03 -1.94 20.96
CA VAL A 222 -3.92 -1.03 22.12
C VAL A 222 -5.26 -0.84 22.80
N ALA A 223 -6.33 -0.54 22.05
CA ALA A 223 -7.68 -0.35 22.61
C ALA A 223 -8.20 -1.62 23.29
N TYR A 224 -7.98 -2.78 22.67
CA TYR A 224 -8.35 -4.09 23.22
C TYR A 224 -7.60 -4.38 24.53
N ALA A 225 -6.29 -4.11 24.56
CA ALA A 225 -5.45 -4.29 25.74
C ALA A 225 -5.85 -3.38 26.90
N VAL A 226 -6.19 -2.11 26.63
CA VAL A 226 -6.73 -1.19 27.65
C VAL A 226 -8.01 -1.75 28.26
N GLY A 227 -8.93 -2.24 27.43
CA GLY A 227 -10.17 -2.88 27.91
C GLY A 227 -9.92 -4.12 28.75
N ALA A 228 -8.98 -4.96 28.31
CA ALA A 228 -8.58 -6.16 29.03
C ALA A 228 -7.94 -5.85 30.40
N LEU A 229 -7.12 -4.79 30.49
CA LEU A 229 -6.56 -4.31 31.76
C LEU A 229 -7.63 -3.73 32.68
N ALA A 230 -8.62 -3.04 32.12
CA ALA A 230 -9.76 -2.52 32.88
C ALA A 230 -10.57 -3.62 33.57
N ALA A 231 -10.62 -4.83 33.01
CA ALA A 231 -11.27 -5.99 33.64
C ALA A 231 -10.46 -6.59 34.82
N ALA A 232 -9.18 -6.20 34.98
CA ALA A 232 -8.30 -6.62 36.06
C ALA A 232 -8.37 -8.14 36.40
N PRO A 233 -8.15 -9.04 35.42
CA PRO A 233 -8.28 -10.48 35.65
C PRO A 233 -7.24 -10.99 36.65
N THR A 234 -7.63 -11.95 37.50
CA THR A 234 -6.80 -12.49 38.60
C THR A 234 -5.47 -13.13 38.18
N GLY A 235 -5.31 -13.50 36.91
CA GLY A 235 -4.08 -14.07 36.33
C GLY A 235 -3.27 -13.11 35.44
N GLY A 236 -3.63 -11.82 35.40
CA GLY A 236 -3.05 -10.84 34.48
C GLY A 236 -3.57 -10.97 33.04
N VAL A 237 -3.22 -9.99 32.20
CA VAL A 237 -3.76 -9.86 30.84
C VAL A 237 -2.90 -10.55 29.80
N PHE A 238 -1.63 -10.14 29.67
CA PHE A 238 -0.80 -10.54 28.52
C PHE A 238 -0.34 -12.00 28.55
N GLY A 239 -0.33 -12.64 29.73
CA GLY A 239 -0.08 -14.07 29.89
C GLY A 239 -1.32 -14.95 29.69
N ASN A 240 -2.50 -14.35 29.52
CA ASN A 240 -3.76 -15.08 29.43
C ASN A 240 -4.03 -15.58 28.00
N PRO A 241 -4.22 -16.89 27.75
CA PRO A 241 -4.55 -17.40 26.43
C PRO A 241 -5.87 -16.85 25.85
N VAL A 242 -6.85 -16.56 26.71
CA VAL A 242 -8.15 -15.98 26.31
C VAL A 242 -7.97 -14.58 25.73
N PHE A 243 -7.01 -13.81 26.23
CA PHE A 243 -6.67 -12.49 25.69
C PHE A 243 -6.23 -12.61 24.22
N TRP A 244 -5.29 -13.52 23.92
CA TRP A 244 -4.77 -13.71 22.57
C TRP A 244 -5.79 -14.33 21.61
N LEU A 245 -6.63 -15.25 22.10
CA LEU A 245 -7.72 -15.82 21.31
C LEU A 245 -8.78 -14.76 20.98
N GLY A 246 -9.13 -13.90 21.94
CA GLY A 246 -10.03 -12.77 21.71
C GLY A 246 -9.46 -11.76 20.71
N TYR A 247 -8.17 -11.44 20.83
CA TYR A 247 -7.49 -10.59 19.84
C TYR A 247 -7.45 -11.23 18.45
N LEU A 248 -7.24 -12.54 18.34
CA LEU A 248 -7.32 -13.26 17.07
C LEU A 248 -8.71 -13.13 16.43
N CYS A 249 -9.79 -13.18 17.22
CA CYS A 249 -11.14 -12.93 16.71
C CYS A 249 -11.27 -11.51 16.15
N LEU A 250 -10.81 -10.49 16.88
CA LEU A 250 -10.85 -9.11 16.41
C LEU A 250 -9.98 -8.90 15.16
N PHE A 251 -8.80 -9.51 15.12
CA PHE A 251 -7.90 -9.50 13.96
C PHE A 251 -8.62 -10.08 12.73
N LEU A 252 -9.27 -11.23 12.85
CA LEU A 252 -9.99 -11.87 11.74
C LEU A 252 -11.20 -11.06 11.29
N LEU A 253 -11.90 -10.40 12.22
CA LEU A 253 -12.99 -9.47 11.90
C LEU A 253 -12.47 -8.25 11.12
N GLU A 254 -11.34 -7.68 11.53
CA GLU A 254 -10.71 -6.56 10.81
C GLU A 254 -10.25 -7.01 9.41
N VAL A 255 -9.65 -8.21 9.27
CA VAL A 255 -9.30 -8.80 7.97
C VAL A 255 -10.52 -8.93 7.07
N ALA A 256 -11.63 -9.48 7.58
CA ALA A 256 -12.86 -9.59 6.80
C ALA A 256 -13.37 -8.21 6.35
N THR A 257 -13.36 -7.23 7.26
CA THR A 257 -13.83 -5.86 7.01
C THR A 257 -13.02 -5.17 5.92
N VAL A 258 -11.68 -5.19 6.01
CA VAL A 258 -10.83 -4.54 5.00
C VAL A 258 -10.93 -5.22 3.64
N LEU A 259 -11.04 -6.55 3.59
CA LEU A 259 -11.18 -7.28 2.32
C LEU A 259 -12.56 -7.09 1.68
N ILE A 260 -13.63 -7.03 2.47
CA ILE A 260 -14.97 -6.65 1.99
C ILE A 260 -14.93 -5.24 1.40
N ASN A 261 -14.26 -4.31 2.09
CA ASN A 261 -14.10 -2.95 1.60
C ASN A 261 -13.42 -2.91 0.23
N GLU A 262 -12.33 -3.67 0.02
CA GLU A 262 -11.65 -3.74 -1.28
C GLU A 262 -12.59 -4.14 -2.44
N LEU A 263 -13.53 -5.06 -2.19
CA LEU A 263 -14.46 -5.51 -3.23
C LEU A 263 -15.56 -4.50 -3.53
N VAL A 264 -16.17 -3.95 -2.48
CA VAL A 264 -17.33 -3.05 -2.63
C VAL A 264 -16.88 -1.68 -3.14
N ASP A 265 -15.73 -1.19 -2.68
CA ASP A 265 -15.21 0.14 -3.03
C ASP A 265 -14.36 0.16 -4.30
N LEU A 266 -14.21 -0.95 -5.02
CA LEU A 266 -13.31 -1.09 -6.16
C LEU A 266 -13.42 0.05 -7.19
N ASP A 267 -14.65 0.46 -7.53
CA ASP A 267 -14.87 1.52 -8.51
C ASP A 267 -14.56 2.91 -7.94
N THR A 268 -14.84 3.12 -6.65
CA THR A 268 -14.49 4.36 -5.95
C THR A 268 -12.97 4.51 -5.84
N ASP A 269 -12.30 3.44 -5.42
CA ASP A 269 -10.84 3.39 -5.37
C ASP A 269 -10.26 3.63 -6.76
N ARG A 270 -10.76 2.96 -7.81
CA ARG A 270 -10.27 3.19 -9.18
C ARG A 270 -10.36 4.66 -9.61
N ALA A 271 -11.42 5.36 -9.23
CA ALA A 271 -11.64 6.78 -9.55
C ALA A 271 -10.76 7.75 -8.72
N ASN A 272 -10.27 7.31 -7.56
CA ASN A 272 -9.51 8.17 -6.65
C ASN A 272 -8.12 8.54 -7.20
N ARG A 273 -7.92 9.85 -7.42
CA ARG A 273 -6.67 10.46 -7.92
C ARG A 273 -5.66 10.81 -6.81
N PHE A 274 -6.11 10.86 -5.56
CA PHE A 274 -5.37 11.32 -4.38
C PHE A 274 -5.05 10.18 -3.40
N TYR A 275 -5.01 8.93 -3.87
CA TYR A 275 -4.74 7.76 -3.01
C TYR A 275 -3.36 7.83 -2.33
N SER A 276 -3.25 7.19 -1.18
CA SER A 276 -2.04 7.16 -0.36
C SER A 276 -1.90 5.81 0.34
N THR A 277 -0.98 5.68 1.30
CA THR A 277 -0.94 4.52 2.20
C THR A 277 -2.13 4.47 3.17
N PHE A 278 -2.84 5.59 3.35
CA PHE A 278 -3.96 5.73 4.28
C PHE A 278 -5.32 5.75 3.58
N THR A 279 -5.38 6.20 2.32
CA THR A 279 -6.62 6.50 1.57
C THR A 279 -6.66 5.84 0.20
N GLY A 280 -7.87 5.62 -0.35
CA GLY A 280 -8.06 5.02 -1.69
C GLY A 280 -7.74 3.52 -1.82
N GLY A 281 -7.96 2.76 -0.73
CA GLY A 281 -7.80 1.30 -0.67
C GLY A 281 -6.35 0.82 -0.71
N SER A 282 -6.16 -0.50 -0.64
CA SER A 282 -4.83 -1.14 -0.74
C SER A 282 -4.28 -1.14 -2.18
N ARG A 283 -5.15 -0.84 -3.15
CA ARG A 283 -4.94 -0.86 -4.60
C ARG A 283 -4.69 -2.25 -5.19
N VAL A 284 -4.79 -3.34 -4.44
CA VAL A 284 -4.43 -4.68 -4.94
C VAL A 284 -5.38 -5.18 -6.03
N LEU A 285 -6.66 -4.83 -5.96
CA LEU A 285 -7.63 -5.11 -7.02
C LEU A 285 -7.54 -4.10 -8.17
N VAL A 286 -7.35 -2.80 -7.86
CA VAL A 286 -7.19 -1.75 -8.88
C VAL A 286 -5.98 -2.01 -9.78
N GLU A 287 -4.86 -2.45 -9.19
CA GLU A 287 -3.63 -2.79 -9.90
C GLU A 287 -3.63 -4.22 -10.46
N GLY A 288 -4.71 -5.00 -10.29
CA GLY A 288 -4.83 -6.38 -10.79
C GLY A 288 -3.85 -7.38 -10.15
N ARG A 289 -3.36 -7.11 -8.94
CA ARG A 289 -2.44 -8.01 -8.21
C ARG A 289 -3.17 -9.21 -7.60
N LEU A 290 -4.39 -8.99 -7.16
CA LEU A 290 -5.34 -10.02 -6.75
C LEU A 290 -6.57 -9.94 -7.66
N SER A 291 -7.23 -11.07 -7.86
CA SER A 291 -8.52 -11.13 -8.52
C SER A 291 -9.66 -11.01 -7.49
N PRO A 292 -10.86 -10.56 -7.91
CA PRO A 292 -12.02 -10.53 -7.03
C PRO A 292 -12.35 -11.90 -6.41
N GLY A 293 -12.13 -12.99 -7.15
CA GLY A 293 -12.33 -14.35 -6.64
C GLY A 293 -11.37 -14.72 -5.51
N GLU A 294 -10.10 -14.32 -5.61
CA GLU A 294 -9.12 -14.52 -4.53
C GLU A 294 -9.48 -13.73 -3.27
N VAL A 295 -9.91 -12.47 -3.42
CA VAL A 295 -10.32 -11.65 -2.27
C VAL A 295 -11.59 -12.22 -1.62
N LYS A 296 -12.57 -12.68 -2.40
CA LYS A 296 -13.76 -13.39 -1.87
C LYS A 296 -13.39 -14.64 -1.07
N ALA A 297 -12.43 -15.43 -1.56
CA ALA A 297 -11.92 -16.58 -0.82
C ALA A 297 -11.24 -16.16 0.49
N GLY A 298 -10.46 -15.07 0.49
CA GLY A 298 -9.85 -14.52 1.70
C GLY A 298 -10.89 -14.06 2.73
N ILE A 299 -11.97 -13.41 2.28
CA ILE A 299 -13.10 -13.02 3.16
C ILE A 299 -13.73 -14.27 3.77
N LEU A 300 -14.02 -15.30 2.97
CA LEU A 300 -14.60 -16.54 3.49
C LEU A 300 -13.69 -17.19 4.53
N VAL A 301 -12.38 -17.28 4.28
CA VAL A 301 -11.41 -17.82 5.23
C VAL A 301 -11.39 -17.00 6.53
N ALA A 302 -11.40 -15.67 6.44
CA ALA A 302 -11.43 -14.79 7.60
C ALA A 302 -12.71 -14.96 8.43
N LEU A 303 -13.87 -15.05 7.77
CA LEU A 303 -15.17 -15.24 8.43
C LEU A 303 -15.32 -16.63 9.06
N LEU A 304 -14.87 -17.69 8.38
CA LEU A 304 -14.86 -19.05 8.94
C LEU A 304 -13.88 -19.14 10.13
N GLY A 305 -12.71 -18.52 10.01
CA GLY A 305 -11.76 -18.39 11.11
C GLY A 305 -12.35 -17.63 12.30
N LEU A 306 -13.05 -16.52 12.04
CA LEU A 306 -13.74 -15.74 13.08
C LEU A 306 -14.83 -16.57 13.76
N ALA A 307 -15.64 -17.32 13.00
CA ALA A 307 -16.67 -18.18 13.56
C ALA A 307 -16.09 -19.29 14.44
N GLY A 308 -15.04 -19.97 13.96
CA GLY A 308 -14.32 -21.00 14.73
C GLY A 308 -13.62 -20.42 15.97
N GLY A 309 -12.95 -19.28 15.83
CA GLY A 309 -12.31 -18.57 16.94
C GLY A 309 -13.31 -18.10 17.99
N THR A 310 -14.48 -17.60 17.56
CA THR A 310 -15.57 -17.20 18.47
C THR A 310 -16.14 -18.41 19.21
N ALA A 311 -16.37 -19.53 18.52
CA ALA A 311 -16.83 -20.76 19.16
C ALA A 311 -15.81 -21.28 20.21
N TRP A 312 -14.51 -21.21 19.89
CA TRP A 312 -13.46 -21.55 20.85
C TRP A 312 -13.44 -20.56 22.01
N LEU A 313 -13.52 -19.25 21.74
CA LEU A 313 -13.54 -18.22 22.76
C LEU A 313 -14.70 -18.44 23.75
N LEU A 314 -15.90 -18.71 23.26
CA LEU A 314 -17.08 -19.02 24.07
C LEU A 314 -16.90 -20.27 24.95
N ALA A 315 -16.06 -21.22 24.54
CA ALA A 315 -15.80 -22.43 25.32
C ALA A 315 -14.77 -22.24 26.44
N VAL A 316 -13.90 -21.22 26.36
CA VAL A 316 -12.78 -21.03 27.30
C VAL A 316 -12.82 -19.72 28.08
N THR A 317 -13.61 -18.75 27.64
CA THR A 317 -13.76 -17.46 28.33
C THR A 317 -14.48 -17.63 29.65
N PRO A 318 -14.08 -16.91 30.72
CA PRO A 318 -14.83 -16.87 31.97
C PRO A 318 -16.14 -16.07 31.87
N ALA A 319 -16.36 -15.37 30.76
CA ALA A 319 -17.49 -14.48 30.59
C ALA A 319 -18.78 -15.22 30.21
N PRO A 320 -19.97 -14.68 30.58
CA PRO A 320 -21.23 -15.24 30.11
C PRO A 320 -21.31 -15.26 28.57
N PRO A 321 -21.69 -16.38 27.93
CA PRO A 321 -21.79 -16.48 26.47
C PRO A 321 -22.62 -15.37 25.83
N ALA A 322 -23.73 -14.99 26.46
CA ALA A 322 -24.60 -13.91 25.99
C ALA A 322 -23.88 -12.56 25.94
N ALA A 323 -22.98 -12.25 26.88
CA ALA A 323 -22.21 -11.01 26.90
C ALA A 323 -21.19 -10.99 25.75
N VAL A 324 -20.46 -12.09 25.54
CA VAL A 324 -19.49 -12.24 24.44
C VAL A 324 -20.18 -12.11 23.09
N ILE A 325 -21.31 -12.80 22.89
CA ILE A 325 -22.11 -12.74 21.66
C ILE A 325 -22.64 -11.32 21.44
N ALA A 326 -23.11 -10.64 22.50
CA ALA A 326 -23.63 -9.27 22.38
C ALA A 326 -22.53 -8.29 21.94
N VAL A 327 -21.38 -8.26 22.61
CA VAL A 327 -20.32 -7.27 22.28
C VAL A 327 -19.63 -7.58 20.96
N LEU A 328 -19.24 -8.83 20.72
CA LEU A 328 -18.56 -9.22 19.48
C LEU A 328 -19.53 -9.22 18.30
N GLY A 329 -20.77 -9.65 18.50
CA GLY A 329 -21.81 -9.63 17.48
C GLY A 329 -22.19 -8.22 17.06
N ALA A 330 -22.39 -7.30 18.01
CA ALA A 330 -22.63 -5.89 17.70
C ALA A 330 -21.44 -5.28 16.95
N LEU A 331 -20.22 -5.53 17.41
CA LEU A 331 -19.01 -5.07 16.74
C LEU A 331 -18.89 -5.63 15.32
N ALA A 332 -19.19 -6.93 15.12
CA ALA A 332 -19.13 -7.56 13.80
C ALA A 332 -20.18 -7.00 12.83
N VAL A 333 -21.40 -6.76 13.30
CA VAL A 333 -22.47 -6.16 12.50
C VAL A 333 -22.08 -4.75 12.05
N LEU A 334 -21.52 -3.94 12.96
CA LEU A 334 -21.05 -2.59 12.65
C LEU A 334 -19.85 -2.62 11.69
N ALA A 335 -18.80 -3.38 12.03
CA ALA A 335 -17.57 -3.46 11.23
C ALA A 335 -17.84 -3.95 9.79
N ILE A 336 -18.61 -5.03 9.62
CA ILE A 336 -18.99 -5.52 8.27
C ILE A 336 -19.97 -4.54 7.60
N GLY A 337 -20.94 -4.04 8.37
CA GLY A 337 -21.96 -3.08 7.93
C GLY A 337 -21.43 -1.70 7.58
N TYR A 338 -20.17 -1.40 7.91
CA TYR A 338 -19.47 -0.19 7.49
C TYR A 338 -19.62 0.03 5.97
N THR A 339 -19.37 -1.00 5.19
CA THR A 339 -19.44 -0.95 3.72
C THR A 339 -20.40 -1.99 3.12
N ALA A 340 -20.68 -3.11 3.81
CA ALA A 340 -21.56 -4.16 3.27
C ALA A 340 -23.06 -3.85 3.43
N PRO A 341 -23.92 -4.32 2.50
CA PRO A 341 -25.36 -4.28 2.67
C PRO A 341 -25.83 -5.18 3.84
N PRO A 342 -26.95 -4.85 4.51
CA PRO A 342 -27.88 -3.76 4.19
C PRO A 342 -27.54 -2.42 4.87
N LEU A 343 -26.53 -2.35 5.74
CA LEU A 343 -26.23 -1.16 6.54
C LEU A 343 -25.52 -0.07 5.73
N MET A 344 -24.43 -0.41 5.02
CA MET A 344 -23.63 0.51 4.20
C MET A 344 -23.40 1.88 4.87
N LEU A 345 -22.92 1.90 6.11
CA LEU A 345 -22.84 3.10 6.95
C LEU A 345 -21.96 4.20 6.32
N SER A 346 -20.87 3.83 5.66
CA SER A 346 -19.98 4.74 4.93
C SER A 346 -20.69 5.45 3.76
N TYR A 347 -21.63 4.78 3.10
CA TYR A 347 -22.46 5.36 2.05
C TYR A 347 -23.57 6.27 2.61
N ARG A 348 -23.88 6.18 3.91
CA ARG A 348 -24.99 6.88 4.57
C ARG A 348 -24.54 8.00 5.50
N GLY A 349 -23.26 8.35 5.50
CA GLY A 349 -22.70 9.43 6.34
C GLY A 349 -22.63 9.08 7.82
N LEU A 350 -22.61 7.79 8.14
CA LEU A 350 -22.40 7.26 9.48
C LEU A 350 -21.05 6.55 9.61
N GLY A 351 -20.27 6.41 8.53
CA GLY A 351 -19.02 5.65 8.51
C GLY A 351 -17.96 6.17 9.48
N GLU A 352 -17.78 7.49 9.57
CA GLU A 352 -16.81 8.10 10.48
C GLU A 352 -17.16 7.84 11.95
N LEU A 353 -18.45 7.93 12.29
CA LEU A 353 -18.94 7.61 13.64
C LEU A 353 -18.81 6.11 13.93
N ASP A 354 -19.16 5.27 12.95
CA ASP A 354 -19.05 3.82 13.04
C ASP A 354 -17.60 3.38 13.31
N VAL A 355 -16.62 3.90 12.55
CA VAL A 355 -15.20 3.64 12.79
C VAL A 355 -14.77 4.13 14.16
N ALA A 356 -15.19 5.33 14.56
CA ALA A 356 -14.86 5.86 15.88
C ALA A 356 -15.41 4.94 16.98
N VAL A 357 -16.65 4.44 16.88
CA VAL A 357 -17.27 3.55 17.87
C VAL A 357 -16.60 2.18 17.89
N THR A 358 -16.42 1.56 16.72
CA THR A 358 -15.85 0.21 16.59
C THR A 358 -14.40 0.16 17.11
N HIS A 359 -13.56 1.13 16.78
CA HIS A 359 -12.13 1.17 17.15
C HIS A 359 -11.86 1.79 18.53
N SER A 360 -12.91 2.17 19.28
CA SER A 360 -12.80 2.61 20.68
C SER A 360 -13.68 1.73 21.57
N ILE A 361 -14.95 2.11 21.75
CA ILE A 361 -15.93 1.47 22.62
C ILE A 361 -16.02 -0.02 22.32
N GLY A 362 -16.26 -0.40 21.06
CA GLY A 362 -16.51 -1.81 20.70
C GLY A 362 -15.34 -2.72 21.03
N VAL A 363 -14.15 -2.39 20.52
CA VAL A 363 -12.92 -3.16 20.76
C VAL A 363 -12.51 -3.16 22.24
N MET A 364 -12.69 -2.05 22.97
CA MET A 364 -12.37 -1.97 24.40
C MET A 364 -13.34 -2.80 25.25
N LEU A 365 -14.63 -2.81 24.92
CA LEU A 365 -15.61 -3.69 25.56
C LEU A 365 -15.31 -5.16 25.30
N CYS A 366 -14.90 -5.53 24.08
CA CYS A 366 -14.43 -6.88 23.80
C CYS A 366 -13.26 -7.27 24.73
N GLY A 367 -12.28 -6.38 24.90
CA GLY A 367 -11.16 -6.58 25.83
C GLY A 367 -11.61 -6.87 27.26
N ALA A 368 -12.50 -6.02 27.79
CA ALA A 368 -13.00 -6.17 29.15
C ALA A 368 -13.84 -7.44 29.32
N VAL A 369 -14.81 -7.66 28.43
CA VAL A 369 -15.77 -8.76 28.54
C VAL A 369 -15.09 -10.10 28.33
N PHE A 370 -14.19 -10.26 27.36
CA PHE A 370 -13.59 -11.58 27.08
C PHE A 370 -12.78 -12.13 28.25
N LEU A 371 -12.28 -11.27 29.14
CA LEU A 371 -11.57 -11.66 30.35
C LEU A 371 -12.44 -11.71 31.62
N GLY A 372 -13.77 -11.62 31.45
CA GLY A 372 -14.74 -11.79 32.54
C GLY A 372 -15.26 -10.49 33.16
N GLY A 373 -14.91 -9.32 32.60
CA GLY A 373 -15.45 -8.03 33.03
C GLY A 373 -16.95 -7.89 32.73
N ASP A 374 -17.67 -7.16 33.58
CA ASP A 374 -19.06 -6.81 33.32
C ASP A 374 -19.12 -5.63 32.33
N TRP A 375 -19.79 -5.82 31.19
CA TRP A 375 -20.07 -4.75 30.22
C TRP A 375 -20.86 -3.56 30.79
N ARG A 376 -21.46 -3.69 31.99
CA ARG A 376 -22.13 -2.61 32.73
C ARG A 376 -21.17 -1.81 33.61
N ASP A 377 -19.94 -2.28 33.83
CA ASP A 377 -18.91 -1.52 34.51
C ASP A 377 -18.67 -0.21 33.73
N PRO A 378 -18.76 0.97 34.35
CA PRO A 378 -18.52 2.23 33.68
C PRO A 378 -17.07 2.39 33.16
N LEU A 379 -16.08 1.69 33.71
CA LEU A 379 -14.67 1.95 33.43
C LEU A 379 -14.29 1.81 31.93
N PRO A 380 -14.61 0.72 31.21
CA PRO A 380 -14.33 0.61 29.77
C PRO A 380 -15.03 1.69 28.91
N TRP A 381 -16.22 2.15 29.32
CA TRP A 381 -16.94 3.22 28.64
C TRP A 381 -16.27 4.59 28.86
N LEU A 382 -15.83 4.85 30.09
CA LEU A 382 -15.12 6.08 30.44
C LEU A 382 -13.75 6.15 29.76
N LEU A 383 -13.04 5.02 29.62
CA LEU A 383 -11.76 4.92 28.92
C LEU A 383 -11.91 5.07 27.39
N SER A 384 -13.03 4.67 26.82
CA SER A 384 -13.22 4.73 25.37
C SER A 384 -13.65 6.10 24.87
N LEU A 385 -14.31 6.93 25.67
CA LEU A 385 -14.84 8.23 25.21
C LEU A 385 -13.76 9.21 24.72
N PRO A 386 -12.66 9.48 25.45
CA PRO A 386 -11.58 10.33 24.93
C PRO A 386 -10.96 9.77 23.64
N LEU A 387 -10.81 8.44 23.56
CA LEU A 387 -10.27 7.76 22.38
C LEU A 387 -11.20 7.87 21.17
N LEU A 388 -12.51 7.69 21.36
CA LEU A 388 -13.54 7.88 20.32
C LEU A 388 -13.42 9.27 19.69
N LEU A 389 -13.36 10.29 20.54
CA LEU A 389 -13.23 11.69 20.11
C LEU A 389 -11.90 11.95 19.39
N ALA A 390 -10.82 11.28 19.80
CA ALA A 390 -9.52 11.40 19.16
C ALA A 390 -9.46 10.72 17.79
N ILE A 391 -10.24 9.66 17.55
CA ILE A 391 -10.32 8.95 16.25
C ILE A 391 -11.07 9.79 15.19
N LEU A 392 -12.12 10.50 15.58
CA LEU A 392 -12.97 11.29 14.68
C LEU A 392 -12.20 12.25 13.74
N PRO A 393 -11.20 13.03 14.21
CA PRO A 393 -10.35 13.84 13.33
C PRO A 393 -9.70 13.02 12.22
N SER A 394 -9.06 11.90 12.54
CA SER A 394 -8.30 11.09 11.58
C SER A 394 -9.19 10.49 10.49
N ILE A 395 -10.32 9.89 10.88
CA ILE A 395 -11.24 9.27 9.93
C ILE A 395 -12.00 10.31 9.09
N THR A 396 -12.33 11.47 9.67
CA THR A 396 -12.94 12.58 8.93
C THR A 396 -11.96 13.15 7.90
N LEU A 397 -10.70 13.34 8.30
CA LEU A 397 -9.66 13.83 7.40
C LEU A 397 -9.40 12.82 6.26
N SER A 398 -9.49 11.52 6.51
CA SER A 398 -9.21 10.52 5.47
C SER A 398 -10.23 10.54 4.33
N GLY A 399 -11.43 11.10 4.57
CA GLY A 399 -12.40 11.35 3.52
C GLY A 399 -12.08 12.53 2.60
N ILE A 400 -11.12 13.41 2.95
CA ILE A 400 -10.79 14.58 2.11
C ILE A 400 -10.11 14.16 0.79
N PRO A 401 -9.08 13.30 0.77
CA PRO A 401 -8.52 12.79 -0.49
C PRO A 401 -9.55 12.02 -1.34
N ASP A 402 -10.52 11.39 -0.69
CA ASP A 402 -11.48 10.50 -1.35
C ASP A 402 -12.76 11.25 -1.79
N LEU A 403 -12.90 12.54 -1.42
CA LEU A 403 -14.12 13.35 -1.53
C LEU A 403 -14.77 13.31 -2.92
N GLU A 404 -14.01 13.56 -3.98
CA GLU A 404 -14.56 13.61 -5.34
C GLU A 404 -14.93 12.21 -5.85
N ALA A 405 -14.13 11.20 -5.54
CA ALA A 405 -14.37 9.83 -5.94
C ALA A 405 -15.59 9.24 -5.22
N ASP A 406 -15.69 9.48 -3.92
CA ASP A 406 -16.83 9.11 -3.08
C ASP A 406 -18.12 9.76 -3.56
N ALA A 407 -18.09 11.08 -3.82
CA ALA A 407 -19.24 11.81 -4.34
C ALA A 407 -19.70 11.25 -5.70
N GLY A 408 -18.77 10.95 -6.61
CA GLY A 408 -19.05 10.36 -7.91
C GLY A 408 -19.66 8.94 -7.84
N ALA A 409 -19.31 8.18 -6.79
CA ALA A 409 -19.86 6.85 -6.52
C ALA A 409 -21.16 6.86 -5.69
N GLY A 410 -21.69 8.05 -5.34
CA GLY A 410 -22.90 8.20 -4.53
C GLY A 410 -22.71 7.94 -3.03
N LYS A 411 -21.48 7.84 -2.54
CA LYS A 411 -21.18 7.78 -1.10
C LYS A 411 -21.44 9.14 -0.45
N ARG A 412 -22.06 9.13 0.73
CA ARG A 412 -22.40 10.34 1.48
C ARG A 412 -21.60 10.46 2.77
N THR A 413 -20.29 10.22 2.72
CA THR A 413 -19.36 10.41 3.85
C THR A 413 -19.47 11.82 4.43
N LEU A 414 -18.99 12.04 5.67
CA LEU A 414 -19.03 13.38 6.26
C LEU A 414 -18.20 14.38 5.45
N ALA A 415 -17.09 13.93 4.86
CA ALA A 415 -16.30 14.76 3.94
C ALA A 415 -17.10 15.19 2.70
N VAL A 416 -17.90 14.29 2.11
CA VAL A 416 -18.80 14.64 0.98
C VAL A 416 -19.91 15.59 1.42
N ARG A 417 -20.55 15.33 2.57
CA ARG A 417 -21.68 16.14 3.07
C ARG A 417 -21.28 17.55 3.49
N LEU A 418 -20.15 17.67 4.19
CA LEU A 418 -19.69 18.91 4.78
C LEU A 418 -18.70 19.67 3.88
N GLY A 419 -18.20 19.01 2.83
CA GLY A 419 -17.09 19.46 2.02
C GLY A 419 -15.77 19.50 2.79
N ARG A 420 -14.68 19.83 2.09
CA ARG A 420 -13.32 19.92 2.67
C ARG A 420 -13.27 20.83 3.91
N ARG A 421 -13.82 22.04 3.84
CA ARG A 421 -13.77 23.00 4.96
C ARG A 421 -14.60 22.52 6.16
N GLY A 422 -15.76 21.91 5.92
CA GLY A 422 -16.57 21.37 7.00
C GLY A 422 -15.93 20.16 7.67
N ALA A 423 -15.30 19.27 6.89
CA ALA A 423 -14.49 18.16 7.41
C ALA A 423 -13.33 18.65 8.29
N LEU A 424 -12.60 19.69 7.86
CA LEU A 424 -11.53 20.30 8.65
C LEU A 424 -12.04 20.95 9.96
N ARG A 425 -13.20 21.61 9.93
CA ARG A 425 -13.83 22.18 11.14
C ARG A 425 -14.27 21.10 12.11
N LEU A 426 -14.86 20.01 11.61
CA LEU A 426 -15.26 18.87 12.42
C LEU A 426 -14.04 18.21 13.06
N ALA A 427 -12.98 17.99 12.30
CA ALA A 427 -11.71 17.46 12.82
C ALA A 427 -11.14 18.36 13.91
N LEU A 428 -11.13 19.68 13.71
CA LEU A 428 -10.66 20.64 14.72
C LEU A 428 -11.49 20.58 16.01
N ALA A 429 -12.82 20.58 15.88
CA ALA A 429 -13.72 20.50 17.02
C ALA A 429 -13.51 19.19 17.80
N ALA A 430 -13.40 18.06 17.11
CA ALA A 430 -13.17 16.76 17.74
C ALA A 430 -11.78 16.65 18.39
N THR A 431 -10.72 17.23 17.78
CA THR A 431 -9.38 17.32 18.40
C THR A 431 -9.44 18.06 19.75
N LEU A 432 -10.11 19.21 19.78
CA LEU A 432 -10.26 20.02 21.00
C LEU A 432 -11.13 19.30 22.05
N LEU A 433 -12.22 18.66 21.60
CA LEU A 433 -13.12 17.93 22.49
C LEU A 433 -12.44 16.69 23.10
N ALA A 434 -11.61 15.98 22.35
CA ALA A 434 -10.81 14.87 22.86
C ALA A 434 -9.86 15.33 23.97
N ALA A 435 -9.13 16.43 23.75
CA ALA A 435 -8.26 17.02 24.78
C ALA A 435 -9.05 17.44 26.01
N ALA A 436 -10.15 18.19 25.82
CA ALA A 436 -11.00 18.65 26.91
C ALA A 436 -11.57 17.49 27.73
N CYS A 437 -12.00 16.41 27.07
CA CYS A 437 -12.51 15.21 27.73
C CYS A 437 -11.44 14.50 28.56
N ALA A 438 -10.25 14.27 28.01
CA ALA A 438 -9.16 13.63 28.74
C ALA A 438 -8.65 14.50 29.91
N LEU A 439 -8.59 15.82 29.74
CA LEU A 439 -8.23 16.76 30.80
C LEU A 439 -9.29 16.78 31.90
N ALA A 440 -10.57 16.78 31.54
CA ALA A 440 -11.64 16.66 32.50
C ALA A 440 -11.47 15.38 33.32
N TRP A 441 -11.22 14.22 32.68
CA TRP A 441 -11.03 12.94 33.38
C TRP A 441 -9.84 12.98 34.32
N GLN A 442 -8.73 13.58 33.88
CA GLN A 442 -7.57 13.80 34.71
C GLN A 442 -7.89 14.66 35.95
N LEU A 443 -8.61 15.77 35.78
CA LEU A 443 -8.87 16.74 36.86
C LEU A 443 -9.78 16.19 37.95
N ILE A 444 -10.77 15.38 37.57
CA ILE A 444 -11.74 14.80 38.51
C ILE A 444 -11.39 13.37 38.94
N GLY A 445 -10.26 12.81 38.47
CA GLY A 445 -9.82 11.46 38.81
C GLY A 445 -10.70 10.33 38.24
N LEU A 446 -11.42 10.57 37.14
CA LEU A 446 -12.25 9.53 36.49
C LEU A 446 -11.40 8.47 35.78
N ALA A 447 -12.08 7.39 35.37
CA ALA A 447 -11.50 6.26 34.64
C ALA A 447 -10.28 5.64 35.38
N ALA A 448 -10.43 5.44 36.70
CA ALA A 448 -9.39 4.91 37.58
C ALA A 448 -8.05 5.68 37.52
N GLY A 449 -8.08 6.97 37.18
CA GLY A 449 -6.87 7.78 37.06
C GLY A 449 -5.99 7.45 35.84
N ALA A 450 -6.48 6.64 34.89
CA ALA A 450 -5.72 6.21 33.70
C ALA A 450 -5.26 7.39 32.82
N TYR A 451 -5.93 8.55 32.93
CA TYR A 451 -5.57 9.79 32.23
C TYR A 451 -4.66 10.72 33.04
N GLY A 452 -4.22 10.32 34.24
CA GLY A 452 -3.33 11.12 35.06
C GLY A 452 -2.07 11.54 34.32
N GLY A 453 -1.82 12.85 34.17
CA GLY A 453 -0.65 13.41 33.50
C GLY A 453 -0.73 13.44 31.97
N ILE A 454 -1.83 13.02 31.35
CA ILE A 454 -1.98 13.02 29.88
C ILE A 454 -1.89 14.43 29.29
N ALA A 455 -2.18 15.47 30.09
CA ALA A 455 -2.05 16.87 29.71
C ALA A 455 -0.67 17.20 29.09
N TRP A 456 0.41 16.58 29.60
CA TRP A 456 1.78 16.83 29.13
C TRP A 456 2.01 16.48 27.67
N VAL A 457 1.22 15.56 27.12
CA VAL A 457 1.38 15.08 25.74
C VAL A 457 0.22 15.53 24.85
N VAL A 458 -1.01 15.51 25.35
CA VAL A 458 -2.20 15.83 24.57
C VAL A 458 -2.37 17.33 24.34
N VAL A 459 -2.01 18.19 25.31
CA VAL A 459 -2.11 19.65 25.11
C VAL A 459 -1.15 20.15 24.04
N PRO A 460 0.17 19.88 24.08
CA PRO A 460 1.07 20.36 23.03
C PRO A 460 0.77 19.75 21.66
N HIS A 461 0.46 18.45 21.59
CA HIS A 461 0.09 17.82 20.32
C HIS A 461 -1.24 18.36 19.78
N GLY A 462 -2.26 18.49 20.63
CA GLY A 462 -3.56 19.04 20.27
C GLY A 462 -3.46 20.48 19.77
N ALA A 463 -2.64 21.32 20.40
CA ALA A 463 -2.37 22.68 19.95
C ALA A 463 -1.67 22.72 18.58
N TRP A 464 -0.67 21.86 18.38
CA TRP A 464 0.03 21.74 17.09
C TRP A 464 -0.92 21.25 15.97
N LEU A 465 -1.73 20.22 16.23
CA LEU A 465 -2.71 19.71 15.27
C LEU A 465 -3.80 20.75 14.97
N ALA A 466 -4.30 21.46 15.98
CA ALA A 466 -5.26 22.55 15.81
C ALA A 466 -4.67 23.68 14.94
N TRP A 467 -3.40 24.03 15.14
CA TRP A 467 -2.69 24.99 14.29
C TRP A 467 -2.57 24.51 12.83
N LEU A 468 -2.22 23.23 12.62
CA LEU A 468 -2.17 22.65 11.28
C LEU A 468 -3.54 22.68 10.59
N LEU A 469 -4.61 22.32 11.30
CA LEU A 469 -5.99 22.37 10.79
C LEU A 469 -6.42 23.80 10.45
N ALA A 470 -6.12 24.76 11.33
CA ALA A 470 -6.40 26.18 11.08
C ALA A 470 -5.66 26.72 9.86
N ARG A 471 -4.41 26.29 9.64
CA ARG A 471 -3.65 26.64 8.43
C ARG A 471 -4.30 26.07 7.18
N HIS A 472 -4.76 24.82 7.19
CA HIS A 472 -5.46 24.21 6.06
C HIS A 472 -6.84 24.84 5.80
N LEU A 473 -7.52 25.34 6.84
CA LEU A 473 -8.80 26.06 6.71
C LEU A 473 -8.66 27.42 6.00
N ARG A 474 -7.51 28.09 6.17
CA ARG A 474 -7.19 29.36 5.48
C ARG A 474 -6.71 29.16 4.04
N ASP A 475 -6.47 27.92 3.65
CA ASP A 475 -5.97 27.56 2.33
C ASP A 475 -7.12 27.23 1.39
N ASP A 476 -7.16 27.89 0.24
CA ASP A 476 -8.18 27.72 -0.80
C ASP A 476 -7.86 26.61 -1.79
N ARG A 477 -6.79 25.84 -1.56
CA ARG A 477 -6.49 24.66 -2.36
C ARG A 477 -7.67 23.67 -2.38
N PRO A 478 -7.93 23.03 -3.53
CA PRO A 478 -8.96 22.00 -3.67
C PRO A 478 -8.66 20.78 -2.78
N ALA A 479 -9.63 19.87 -2.68
CA ALA A 479 -9.42 18.59 -2.03
C ALA A 479 -8.23 17.85 -2.67
N GLY A 480 -7.39 17.24 -1.85
CA GLY A 480 -6.16 16.60 -2.30
C GLY A 480 -5.48 15.82 -1.19
N ARG A 481 -4.25 15.36 -1.45
CA ARG A 481 -3.49 14.57 -0.46
C ARG A 481 -3.11 15.42 0.75
N ILE A 482 -3.26 14.81 1.93
CA ILE A 482 -3.01 15.44 3.23
C ILE A 482 -2.17 14.55 4.15
N ASP A 483 -1.21 13.80 3.61
CA ASP A 483 -0.46 12.75 4.35
C ASP A 483 0.18 13.27 5.65
N GLY A 484 0.75 14.49 5.63
CA GLY A 484 1.37 15.08 6.83
C GLY A 484 0.35 15.42 7.92
N LEU A 485 -0.81 15.95 7.54
CA LEU A 485 -1.91 16.23 8.46
C LEU A 485 -2.51 14.92 9.00
N MET A 486 -2.59 13.88 8.15
CA MET A 486 -3.00 12.53 8.53
C MET A 486 -2.05 11.94 9.58
N GLY A 487 -0.74 12.03 9.36
CA GLY A 487 0.27 11.55 10.29
C GLY A 487 0.19 12.25 11.65
N ALA A 488 -0.01 13.57 11.67
CA ALA A 488 -0.23 14.32 12.91
C ALA A 488 -1.51 13.85 13.64
N SER A 489 -2.61 13.70 12.90
CA SER A 489 -3.89 13.24 13.47
C SER A 489 -3.82 11.81 14.03
N LEU A 490 -3.22 10.87 13.29
CA LEU A 490 -3.03 9.50 13.75
C LEU A 490 -2.07 9.43 14.96
N GLY A 491 -1.01 10.25 14.94
CA GLY A 491 -0.12 10.39 16.09
C GLY A 491 -0.83 10.90 17.34
N TYR A 492 -1.83 11.77 17.17
CA TYR A 492 -2.64 12.29 18.27
C TYR A 492 -3.51 11.21 18.90
N VAL A 493 -4.13 10.34 18.08
CA VAL A 493 -4.92 9.19 18.54
C VAL A 493 -4.12 8.28 19.47
N LEU A 494 -2.84 8.02 19.15
CA LEU A 494 -1.98 7.09 19.91
C LEU A 494 -1.91 7.44 21.40
N TRP A 495 -1.90 8.74 21.76
CA TRP A 495 -1.84 9.16 23.15
C TRP A 495 -3.04 8.68 23.98
N PHE A 496 -4.23 8.62 23.38
CA PHE A 496 -5.45 8.25 24.07
C PHE A 496 -5.60 6.74 24.28
N GLY A 497 -4.80 5.92 23.59
CA GLY A 497 -4.70 4.48 23.81
C GLY A 497 -3.48 4.08 24.62
N LEU A 498 -2.30 4.57 24.25
CA LEU A 498 -1.03 4.22 24.89
C LEU A 498 -0.93 4.77 26.31
N TRP A 499 -1.44 5.97 26.58
CA TRP A 499 -1.33 6.55 27.91
C TRP A 499 -2.15 5.76 28.95
N PRO A 500 -3.44 5.44 28.72
CA PRO A 500 -4.17 4.52 29.59
C PRO A 500 -3.54 3.13 29.67
N LEU A 501 -3.01 2.61 28.56
CA LEU A 501 -2.34 1.30 28.53
C LEU A 501 -1.17 1.24 29.53
N PHE A 502 -0.28 2.23 29.53
CA PHE A 502 0.85 2.29 30.45
C PHE A 502 0.47 2.57 31.91
N ARG A 503 -0.70 3.20 32.14
CA ARG A 503 -1.17 3.51 33.49
C ARG A 503 -1.91 2.35 34.16
N LEU A 504 -2.51 1.46 33.36
CA LEU A 504 -3.27 0.31 33.83
C LEU A 504 -2.45 -1.00 33.84
N ALA A 505 -1.38 -1.08 33.05
CA ALA A 505 -0.43 -2.21 33.04
C ALA A 505 0.59 -2.08 34.17
#